data_AF-A0A2X0RF35-F1
#
_entry.id   AF-A0A2X0RF35-F1
#
_cell.length_a   1.000
_cell.length_b   1.000
_cell.length_c   1.000
_cell.angle_alpha   90.00
_cell.angle_beta   90.00
_cell.angle_gamma   90.00
#
_symmetry.space_group_name_H-M   'P 1'
#
loop_
_entity.id
_entity.type
_entity.pdbx_description
1 polymer ?
#
loop_
_entity_poly.entity_id
_entity_poly.type
_entity_poly.pdbx_seq_one_letter_code
_entity_poly.pdbx_strand_id
1 'polypeptide(L)' 'MLPKFLRLIRQFEQSPTKALTATSLSWLEPIVCMWSFSKSNGIIEGFHTKMEMLSRRAYGFRNFENYRMRVLA' A
#
# COMPACT_ATOMS: atom_id res chain seq x y z
N MET A 1 8.12 16.45 12.19
CA MET A 1 7.12 15.36 12.05
C MET A 1 7.59 14.03 12.66
N LEU A 2 8.86 13.65 12.49
CA LEU A 2 9.41 12.39 13.02
C LEU A 2 9.18 12.15 14.53
N PRO A 3 9.39 13.12 15.45
CA PRO A 3 9.18 12.87 16.88
C PRO A 3 7.72 12.60 17.24
N LYS A 4 6.77 13.17 16.48
CA LYS A 4 5.33 12.89 16.63
C LYS A 4 5.02 11.49 16.10
N PHE A 5 5.57 11.12 14.94
CA PHE A 5 5.38 9.81 14.34
C PHE A 5 5.86 8.67 15.24
N LEU A 6 7.08 8.77 15.78
CA LEU A 6 7.63 7.76 16.71
C LEU A 6 6.81 7.62 17.99
N ARG A 7 6.21 8.72 18.48
CA ARG A 7 5.32 8.69 19.64
C ARG A 7 4.04 7.90 19.35
N LEU A 8 3.46 8.10 18.15
CA LEU A 8 2.28 7.35 17.72
C LEU A 8 2.60 5.85 17.55
N ILE A 9 3.78 5.52 17.01
CA ILE A 9 4.24 4.12 16.92
C ILE A 9 4.29 3.48 18.32
N ARG A 10 4.83 4.18 19.32
CA ARG A 10 4.87 3.67 20.71
C ARG A 10 3.48 3.48 21.33
N GLN A 11 2.49 4.28 20.93
CA GLN A 11 1.12 4.06 21.38
C GLN A 11 0.51 2.76 20.83
N PHE A 12 0.90 2.33 19.62
CA PHE A 12 0.43 1.06 19.06
C PHE A 12 0.94 -0.16 19.84
N GLU A 13 2.10 -0.06 20.49
CA GLU A 13 2.66 -1.13 21.32
C GLU A 13 1.75 -1.52 22.50
N GLN A 14 0.99 -0.55 23.02
CA GLN A 14 0.05 -0.75 24.12
C GLN A 14 -1.36 -1.12 23.67
N SER A 15 -1.56 -1.33 22.37
CA SER A 15 -2.86 -1.57 21.75
C SER A 15 -2.95 -2.97 21.12
N PRO A 16 -4.17 -3.43 20.74
CA PRO A 16 -4.33 -4.68 19.99
C PRO A 16 -3.54 -4.73 18.67
N THR A 17 -3.14 -3.59 18.12
CA THR A 17 -2.36 -3.48 16.87
C THR A 17 -0.85 -3.44 17.10
N LYS A 18 -0.33 -4.02 18.20
CA LYS A 18 1.11 -4.11 18.49
C LYS A 18 1.97 -4.69 17.36
N ALA A 19 1.40 -5.56 16.52
CA ALA A 19 2.10 -6.13 15.37
C ALA A 19 2.51 -5.05 14.34
N LEU A 20 1.72 -3.98 14.23
CA LEU A 20 1.99 -2.87 13.33
C LEU A 20 3.20 -2.05 13.78
N THR A 21 3.50 -2.03 15.08
CA THR A 21 4.67 -1.34 15.64
C THR A 21 5.97 -1.91 15.06
N ALA A 22 6.13 -3.23 15.09
CA ALA A 22 7.33 -3.91 14.60
C ALA A 22 7.52 -3.67 13.09
N THR A 23 6.44 -3.78 12.31
CA THR A 23 6.48 -3.50 10.86
C THR A 23 6.83 -2.04 10.59
N SER A 24 6.22 -1.09 11.30
CA SER A 24 6.47 0.34 11.09
C SER A 24 7.92 0.73 11.41
N LEU A 25 8.52 0.12 12.44
CA LEU A 25 9.93 0.33 12.79
C LEU A 25 10.88 -0.30 11.76
N SER A 26 10.56 -1.52 11.29
CA SER A 26 11.35 -2.20 10.24
C SER A 26 11.39 -1.40 8.93
N TRP A 27 10.30 -0.71 8.60
CA TRP A 27 10.18 0.11 7.39
C TRP A 27 10.37 1.61 7.64
N LEU A 28 10.96 2.01 8.77
CA LEU A 28 11.04 3.41 9.18
C LEU A 28 11.78 4.29 8.15
N GLU A 29 12.93 3.82 7.66
CA GLU A 29 13.74 4.54 6.68
C GLU A 29 12.96 4.83 5.38
N PRO A 30 12.38 3.84 4.67
CA PRO A 30 11.63 4.12 3.45
C PRO A 30 10.38 4.98 3.70
N ILE A 31 9.69 4.83 4.85
CA ILE A 31 8.55 5.68 5.21
C ILE A 31 8.99 7.15 5.32
N VAL A 32 10.11 7.42 6.00
CA VAL A 32 10.63 8.77 6.15
C VAL A 32 11.12 9.34 4.82
N CYS A 33 11.79 8.53 3.99
CA CYS A 33 12.19 8.92 2.64
C CYS A 33 10.99 9.35 1.78
N MET A 34 9.85 8.67 1.92
CA MET A 34 8.61 9.02 1.20
C MET A 34 8.08 10.42 1.55
N TRP A 35 8.40 10.98 2.72
CA TRP A 35 7.97 12.34 3.10
C TRP A 35 8.59 13.44 2.23
N SER A 36 9.69 13.15 1.53
CA SER A 36 10.32 14.07 0.58
C SER A 36 9.58 14.15 -0.76
N PHE A 37 8.63 13.25 -1.01
CA PHE A 37 7.87 13.18 -2.26
C PHE A 37 6.45 13.73 -2.08
N SER A 38 5.96 14.46 -3.08
CA SER A 38 4.59 14.98 -3.12
C SER A 38 3.63 14.08 -3.94
N LYS A 39 3.99 12.81 -4.13
CA LYS A 39 3.22 11.87 -4.96
C LYS A 39 2.08 11.27 -4.14
N SER A 40 0.88 11.22 -4.72
CA SER A 40 -0.26 10.51 -4.15
C SER A 40 -0.27 9.05 -4.61
N ASN A 41 -0.91 8.18 -3.82
CA ASN A 41 -1.08 6.77 -4.16
C ASN A 41 -2.18 6.52 -5.21
N GLY A 42 -2.83 7.59 -5.72
CA GLY A 42 -4.04 7.48 -6.55
C GLY A 42 -3.82 6.73 -7.87
N ILE A 43 -2.64 6.84 -8.49
CA ILE A 43 -2.31 6.08 -9.71
C ILE A 43 -2.28 4.57 -9.42
N ILE A 44 -1.60 4.19 -8.33
CA ILE A 44 -1.45 2.79 -7.91
C ILE A 44 -2.82 2.22 -7.52
N GLU A 45 -3.62 2.97 -6.77
CA GLU A 45 -5.00 2.59 -6.42
C GLU A 45 -5.88 2.42 -7.67
N GLY A 46 -5.78 3.33 -8.64
CA GLY A 46 -6.50 3.21 -9.91
C GLY A 46 -6.16 1.92 -10.65
N PHE A 47 -4.87 1.54 -10.69
CA PHE A 47 -4.46 0.25 -11.25
C PHE A 47 -5.04 -0.92 -10.44
N HIS A 48 -4.95 -0.91 -9.11
CA HIS A 48 -5.51 -1.98 -8.27
C HIS A 48 -7.02 -2.14 -8.47
N THR A 49 -7.80 -1.05 -8.52
CA THR A 49 -9.25 -1.11 -8.78
C THR A 49 -9.54 -1.72 -10.15
N LYS A 50 -8.79 -1.31 -11.18
CA LYS A 50 -8.95 -1.86 -12.53
C LYS A 50 -8.63 -3.35 -12.58
N MET A 51 -7.53 -3.76 -11.95
CA MET A 51 -7.13 -5.15 -11.80
C MET A 51 -8.24 -5.98 -11.13
N GLU A 52 -8.76 -5.52 -9.99
CA GLU A 52 -9.82 -6.18 -9.24
C GLU A 52 -11.13 -6.31 -10.04
N MET A 53 -11.54 -5.24 -10.73
CA MET A 53 -12.73 -5.25 -11.59
C MET A 53 -12.61 -6.26 -12.73
N LEU A 54 -11.44 -6.36 -13.36
CA LEU A 54 -11.18 -7.32 -14.42
C LEU A 54 -11.26 -8.76 -13.90
N SER A 55 -10.64 -9.05 -12.77
CA SER A 55 -10.69 -10.38 -12.14
C SER A 55 -12.11 -10.79 -11.73
N ARG A 56 -12.89 -9.85 -11.19
CA ARG A 56 -14.30 -10.07 -10.83
C ARG A 56 -15.15 -10.38 -12.05
N ARG A 57 -15.02 -9.61 -13.14
CA ARG A 57 -15.79 -9.80 -14.38
C ARG A 57 -15.41 -11.08 -15.12
N ALA A 58 -14.15 -11.49 -15.05
CA ALA A 58 -13.65 -12.68 -15.72
C ALA A 58 -13.88 -13.98 -14.92
N TYR A 59 -14.38 -13.88 -13.68
CA TYR A 59 -14.43 -15.00 -12.73
C TYR A 59 -13.07 -15.71 -12.61
N GLY A 60 -12.01 -14.90 -12.46
CA GLY A 60 -10.63 -15.37 -12.30
C GLY A 60 -9.67 -14.97 -13.43
N PHE A 61 -8.43 -15.42 -13.30
CA PHE A 61 -7.32 -15.12 -14.20
C PHE A 61 -7.09 -16.26 -15.19
N ARG A 62 -7.75 -16.18 -16.36
CA ARG A 62 -7.65 -17.24 -17.38
C ARG A 62 -6.53 -17.02 -18.38
N ASN A 63 -6.23 -15.77 -18.73
CA ASN A 63 -5.18 -15.41 -19.69
C ASN A 63 -4.44 -14.15 -19.22
N PHE A 64 -3.16 -14.30 -18.91
CA PHE A 64 -2.34 -13.21 -18.37
C PHE A 64 -2.06 -12.11 -19.40
N GLU A 65 -1.83 -12.46 -20.67
CA GLU A 65 -1.51 -11.47 -21.71
C GLU A 65 -2.70 -10.54 -21.96
N ASN A 66 -3.91 -11.10 -22.08
CA ASN A 66 -5.13 -10.32 -22.22
C ASN A 66 -5.43 -9.47 -20.97
N TYR A 67 -5.15 -10.01 -19.78
CA TYR A 67 -5.28 -9.25 -18.55
C TYR A 67 -4.33 -8.05 -18.52
N ARG A 68 -3.04 -8.29 -18.83
CA ARG A 68 -2.01 -7.26 -18.89
C ARG A 68 -2.38 -6.16 -19.88
N MET A 69 -2.80 -6.53 -21.08
CA MET A 69 -3.27 -5.58 -22.10
C MET A 69 -4.41 -4.71 -21.57
N ARG A 70 -5.39 -5.30 -20.87
CA ARG A 70 -6.51 -4.55 -20.30
C ARG A 70 -6.13 -3.67 -19.13
N VAL A 71 -5.16 -4.07 -18.31
CA VAL A 71 -4.68 -3.21 -17.21
C VAL A 71 -3.94 -2.00 -17.76
N LEU A 72 -3.14 -2.17 -18.82
CA LEU A 72 -2.34 -1.10 -19.42
C LEU A 72 -3.11 -0.18 -20.38
N ALA A 73 -4.22 -0.64 -20.98
CA ALA A 73 -5.05 0.13 -21.92
C ALA A 73 -5.97 1.13 -21.24
#